data_AF-A0A6A3DAD1-F1
#
_entry.id   AF-A0A6A3DAD1-F1
#
_cell.length_a   1.000
_cell.length_b   1.000
_cell.length_c   1.000
_cell.angle_alpha   90.00
_cell.angle_beta   90.00
_cell.angle_gamma   90.00
#
_symmetry.space_group_name_H-M   'P 1'
#
loop_
_entity.id
_entity.type
_entity.pdbx_description
1 polymer ?
#
loop_
_entity_poly.entity_id
_entity_poly.type
_entity_poly.pdbx_seq_one_letter_code
_entity_poly.pdbx_strand_id
1 'polypeptide(L)'
;MAAANAEKEFWFDVRGVLELARLFEPPEFVITSERDKAHKTEAVCILLARLSYPNRNYDMMQRFGRSPSALSRLFSHIVFYVYNRYQEIIYFQKRVCAERIQMYCDAVHACGAPMKNVFGFIDGPRSLCAGQVRAPARKRTCRSKFTPDTSEFIA
;
A
#
# COMPACT_ATOMS: atom_id res chain seq x y z
N MET A 1 -15.95 -12.39 8.72
CA MET A 1 -14.50 -12.08 8.70
C MET A 1 -14.08 -11.73 10.12
N ALA A 2 -13.44 -12.66 10.85
CA ALA A 2 -12.90 -12.33 12.17
C ALA A 2 -11.79 -11.28 12.01
N ALA A 3 -11.80 -10.21 12.79
CA ALA A 3 -10.93 -9.05 12.64
C ALA A 3 -9.42 -9.39 12.61
N ALA A 4 -9.02 -10.47 13.30
CA ALA A 4 -7.63 -10.92 13.38
C ALA A 4 -7.04 -11.46 12.05
N ASN A 5 -7.88 -11.92 11.12
CA ASN A 5 -7.41 -12.45 9.84
C ASN A 5 -7.20 -11.33 8.81
N ALA A 6 -7.95 -10.23 8.91
CA ALA A 6 -7.90 -9.14 7.94
C ALA A 6 -6.54 -8.44 7.91
N GLU A 7 -5.94 -8.15 9.07
CA GLU A 7 -4.64 -7.47 9.14
C GLU A 7 -3.50 -8.31 8.55
N LYS A 8 -3.52 -9.63 8.77
CA LYS A 8 -2.50 -10.53 8.23
C LYS A 8 -2.68 -10.77 6.74
N GLU A 9 -3.91 -10.82 6.26
CA GLU A 9 -4.21 -11.14 4.87
C GLU A 9 -4.20 -9.92 3.93
N PHE A 10 -4.58 -8.74 4.43
CA PHE A 10 -4.76 -7.53 3.63
C PHE A 10 -3.90 -6.35 4.10
N TRP A 11 -3.16 -6.47 5.21
CA TRP A 11 -2.46 -5.37 5.91
C TRP A 11 -3.36 -4.30 6.55
N PHE A 12 -4.68 -4.40 6.38
CA PHE A 12 -5.66 -3.46 6.91
C PHE A 12 -6.71 -4.16 7.78
N ASP A 13 -7.24 -3.46 8.78
CA ASP A 13 -8.44 -3.91 9.49
C ASP A 13 -9.67 -3.82 8.58
N VAL A 14 -10.78 -4.44 9.00
CA VAL A 14 -12.02 -4.46 8.20
C VAL A 14 -12.49 -3.04 7.86
N ARG A 15 -12.35 -2.08 8.78
CA ARG A 15 -12.72 -0.69 8.56
C ARG A 15 -11.82 -0.02 7.53
N GLY A 16 -10.51 -0.27 7.58
CA GLY A 16 -9.55 0.21 6.61
C GLY A 16 -9.83 -0.33 5.20
N VAL A 17 -10.19 -1.61 5.07
CA VAL A 17 -10.60 -2.18 3.79
C VAL A 17 -11.86 -1.50 3.23
N LEU A 18 -12.87 -1.25 4.09
CA LEU A 18 -14.09 -0.56 3.69
C LEU A 18 -13.83 0.89 3.31
N GLU A 19 -12.97 1.59 4.06
CA GLU A 19 -12.59 2.96 3.76
C GLU A 19 -11.80 3.04 2.45
N LEU A 20 -10.89 2.11 2.19
CA LEU A 20 -10.21 2.01 0.90
C LEU A 20 -11.18 1.76 -0.25
N ALA A 21 -12.19 0.91 -0.04
CA ALA A 21 -13.24 0.71 -1.04
C ALA A 21 -14.09 1.95 -1.28
N ARG A 22 -14.23 2.83 -0.27
CA ARG A 22 -14.88 4.14 -0.42
C ARG A 22 -13.97 5.12 -1.16
N LEU A 23 -12.69 5.19 -0.81
CA LEU A 23 -11.72 6.16 -1.35
C LEU A 23 -11.31 5.86 -2.80
N PHE A 24 -11.19 4.58 -3.16
CA PHE A 24 -10.90 4.20 -4.54
C PHE A 24 -12.09 4.39 -5.49
N GLU A 25 -13.31 4.50 -4.94
CA GLU A 25 -14.54 4.69 -5.69
C GLU A 25 -14.74 3.76 -6.91
N PRO A 26 -14.42 2.45 -6.83
CA PRO A 26 -14.74 1.53 -7.92
C PRO A 26 -16.26 1.47 -8.13
N PRO A 27 -16.71 1.10 -9.34
CA PRO A 27 -18.13 0.87 -9.59
C PRO A 27 -18.69 -0.18 -8.62
N GLU A 28 -19.97 -0.08 -8.26
CA GLU A 28 -20.63 -0.97 -7.30
C GLU A 28 -20.41 -2.45 -7.62
N PHE A 29 -20.37 -2.77 -8.92
CA PHE A 29 -19.91 -4.04 -9.44
C PHE A 29 -18.77 -3.83 -10.44
N VAL A 30 -17.67 -4.52 -10.20
CA VAL A 30 -16.55 -4.64 -11.14
C VAL A 30 -16.86 -5.79 -12.07
N ILE A 31 -16.92 -5.50 -13.37
CA ILE A 31 -17.26 -6.47 -14.41
C ILE A 31 -16.11 -6.51 -15.41
N THR A 32 -15.50 -7.68 -15.58
CA THR A 32 -14.44 -7.90 -16.57
C THR A 32 -15.03 -8.09 -17.97
N SER A 33 -14.21 -7.94 -19.00
CA SER A 33 -14.59 -8.22 -20.40
C SER A 33 -15.15 -9.64 -20.58
N GLU A 34 -14.68 -10.58 -19.77
CA GLU A 34 -15.07 -11.98 -19.82
C GLU A 34 -16.23 -12.28 -18.86
N ARG A 35 -16.93 -11.24 -18.43
CA ARG A 35 -18.15 -11.28 -17.61
C ARG A 35 -17.95 -11.82 -16.20
N ASP A 36 -16.72 -11.81 -15.67
CA ASP A 36 -16.55 -12.03 -14.23
C ASP A 36 -17.05 -10.79 -13.50
N LYS A 37 -18.00 -11.00 -12.58
CA LYS A 37 -18.61 -9.93 -11.79
C LYS A 37 -18.20 -10.07 -10.34
N ALA A 38 -17.66 -9.02 -9.73
CA ALA A 38 -17.39 -8.93 -8.31
C ALA A 38 -17.99 -7.65 -7.72
N HIS A 39 -18.41 -7.71 -6.46
CA HIS A 39 -18.81 -6.49 -5.75
C HIS A 39 -17.59 -5.61 -5.48
N LYS A 40 -17.77 -4.29 -5.37
CA LYS A 40 -16.66 -3.34 -5.11
C LYS A 40 -15.77 -3.76 -3.94
N THR A 41 -16.36 -4.19 -2.82
CA THR A 41 -15.60 -4.58 -1.62
C THR A 41 -14.81 -5.85 -1.88
N GLU A 42 -15.39 -6.81 -2.60
CA GLU A 42 -14.71 -8.05 -2.98
C GLU A 42 -13.53 -7.79 -3.92
N ALA A 43 -13.70 -6.91 -4.93
CA ALA A 43 -12.65 -6.53 -5.85
C ALA A 43 -11.46 -5.86 -5.13
N VAL A 44 -11.75 -4.98 -4.16
CA VAL A 44 -10.72 -4.35 -3.32
C VAL A 44 -10.04 -5.36 -2.41
N CYS A 45 -10.77 -6.31 -1.82
CA CYS A 45 -10.16 -7.41 -1.06
C CYS A 45 -9.22 -8.26 -1.95
N ILE A 46 -9.62 -8.59 -3.18
CA ILE A 46 -8.79 -9.33 -4.14
C ILE A 46 -7.51 -8.56 -4.47
N LEU A 47 -7.62 -7.24 -4.67
CA LEU A 47 -6.47 -6.34 -4.88
C LEU A 47 -5.52 -6.38 -3.69
N LEU A 48 -6.04 -6.12 -2.48
CA LEU A 48 -5.23 -6.06 -1.26
C LEU A 48 -4.57 -7.40 -0.94
N ALA A 49 -5.27 -8.53 -1.13
CA ALA A 49 -4.71 -9.85 -0.91
C ALA A 49 -3.56 -10.20 -1.87
N ARG A 50 -3.49 -9.57 -3.04
CA ARG A 50 -2.38 -9.76 -3.98
C ARG A 50 -1.21 -8.82 -3.72
N LEU A 51 -1.49 -7.64 -3.17
CA LEU A 51 -0.46 -6.65 -2.83
C LEU A 51 0.20 -6.93 -1.48
N SER A 52 -0.50 -7.57 -0.53
CA SER A 52 0.02 -7.86 0.80
C SER A 52 1.15 -8.90 0.81
N TYR A 53 1.10 -9.87 -0.10
CA TYR A 53 2.14 -10.88 -0.27
C TYR A 53 1.96 -11.59 -1.61
N PRO A 54 3.02 -12.12 -2.27
CA PRO A 54 2.88 -13.02 -3.41
C PRO A 54 2.12 -14.29 -3.01
N ASN A 55 0.79 -14.23 -3.09
CA ASN A 55 -0.12 -15.32 -2.81
C ASN A 55 -0.38 -16.12 -4.09
N ARG A 56 -0.35 -17.45 -4.02
CA ARG A 56 -0.73 -18.29 -5.16
C ARG A 56 -2.24 -18.12 -5.40
N ASN A 57 -2.65 -18.07 -6.68
CA ASN A 57 -4.06 -17.96 -7.05
C ASN A 57 -4.90 -19.10 -6.44
N TYR A 58 -4.29 -20.27 -6.23
CA TYR A 58 -4.92 -21.44 -5.60
C TYR A 58 -5.35 -21.16 -4.15
N ASP A 59 -4.52 -20.46 -3.37
CA ASP A 59 -4.84 -20.11 -1.97
C ASP A 59 -5.95 -19.06 -1.90
N MET A 60 -6.07 -18.23 -2.94
CA MET A 60 -7.17 -17.28 -3.08
C MET A 60 -8.46 -17.93 -3.57
N MET A 61 -8.37 -19.00 -4.37
CA MET A 61 -9.55 -19.74 -4.84
C MET A 61 -10.37 -20.27 -3.67
N GLN A 62 -9.73 -20.84 -2.65
CA GLN A 62 -10.43 -21.32 -1.46
C GLN A 62 -11.08 -20.20 -0.64
N ARG A 63 -10.47 -19.01 -0.62
CA ARG A 63 -10.97 -17.85 0.16
C ARG A 63 -12.12 -17.11 -0.52
N PHE A 64 -12.01 -16.89 -1.82
CA PHE A 64 -12.98 -16.10 -2.59
C PHE A 64 -14.00 -16.97 -3.34
N GLY A 65 -13.81 -18.30 -3.37
CA GLY A 65 -14.71 -19.22 -4.08
C GLY A 65 -14.72 -19.01 -5.60
N ARG A 66 -13.66 -18.41 -6.16
CA ARG A 66 -13.56 -18.07 -7.58
C ARG A 66 -12.44 -18.83 -8.26
N SER A 67 -12.64 -19.12 -9.55
CA SER A 67 -11.59 -19.76 -10.35
C SER A 67 -10.31 -18.91 -10.38
N PRO A 68 -9.12 -19.54 -10.44
CA PRO A 68 -7.85 -18.81 -10.53
C PRO A 68 -7.81 -17.80 -11.68
N SER A 69 -8.45 -18.13 -12.81
CA SER A 69 -8.53 -17.26 -13.99
C SER A 69 -9.45 -16.05 -13.75
N ALA A 70 -10.59 -16.23 -13.07
CA ALA A 70 -11.46 -15.11 -12.68
C ALA A 70 -10.76 -14.16 -11.70
N LEU A 71 -10.04 -14.71 -10.72
CA LEU A 71 -9.24 -13.92 -9.78
C LEU A 71 -8.16 -13.10 -10.48
N SER A 72 -7.46 -13.69 -11.46
CA SER A 72 -6.45 -12.98 -12.23
C SER A 72 -7.06 -11.83 -13.05
N ARG A 73 -8.18 -12.08 -13.75
CA ARG A 73 -8.86 -11.07 -14.56
C ARG A 73 -9.41 -9.92 -13.72
N LEU A 74 -10.05 -10.23 -12.59
CA LEU A 74 -10.55 -9.23 -11.63
C LEU A 74 -9.41 -8.39 -11.05
N PHE A 75 -8.32 -9.04 -10.64
CA PHE A 75 -7.13 -8.35 -10.13
C PHE A 75 -6.56 -7.39 -11.18
N SER A 76 -6.32 -7.86 -12.41
CA SER A 76 -5.81 -6.99 -13.48
C SER A 76 -6.75 -5.81 -13.74
N HIS A 77 -8.05 -6.06 -13.82
CA HIS A 77 -9.04 -5.02 -14.09
C HIS A 77 -9.04 -3.93 -13.00
N ILE A 78 -9.07 -4.31 -11.72
CA ILE A 78 -9.07 -3.33 -10.62
C ILE A 78 -7.72 -2.62 -10.49
N VAL A 79 -6.59 -3.28 -10.77
CA VAL A 79 -5.27 -2.64 -10.83
C VAL A 79 -5.23 -1.56 -11.89
N PHE A 80 -5.68 -1.85 -13.12
CA PHE A 80 -5.74 -0.84 -14.18
C PHE A 80 -6.68 0.31 -13.83
N TYR A 81 -7.83 0.03 -13.20
CA TYR A 81 -8.75 1.05 -12.73
C TYR A 81 -8.06 2.02 -11.74
N VAL A 82 -7.43 1.49 -10.69
CA VAL A 82 -6.73 2.30 -9.68
C VAL A 82 -5.54 3.03 -10.31
N TYR A 83 -4.76 2.35 -11.15
CA TYR A 83 -3.61 2.92 -11.83
C TYR A 83 -4.01 4.13 -12.68
N ASN A 84 -4.99 3.98 -13.57
CA ASN A 84 -5.38 5.05 -14.49
C ASN A 84 -5.86 6.29 -13.73
N ARG A 85 -6.50 6.11 -12.57
CA ARG A 85 -7.04 7.19 -11.75
C ARG A 85 -5.99 7.88 -10.89
N TYR A 86 -5.01 7.15 -10.38
CA TYR A 86 -4.07 7.66 -9.36
C TYR A 86 -2.59 7.60 -9.79
N GLN A 87 -2.28 7.31 -11.06
CA GLN A 87 -0.91 7.21 -11.57
C GLN A 87 -0.01 8.40 -11.22
N GLU A 88 -0.56 9.61 -11.19
CA GLU A 88 0.19 10.83 -10.85
C GLU A 88 0.60 10.88 -9.36
N ILE A 89 -0.15 10.18 -8.51
CA ILE A 89 0.04 10.14 -7.04
C ILE A 89 0.85 8.90 -6.63
N ILE A 90 0.60 7.75 -7.26
CA ILE A 90 1.16 6.44 -6.85
C ILE A 90 2.68 6.38 -6.93
N TYR A 91 3.30 6.97 -7.95
CA TYR A 91 4.73 6.78 -8.19
C TYR A 91 5.60 7.67 -7.31
N PHE A 92 5.41 8.98 -7.43
CA PHE A 92 6.17 9.96 -6.67
C PHE A 92 5.61 11.36 -6.92
N GLN A 93 5.14 12.01 -5.88
CA GLN A 93 4.69 13.40 -5.98
C GLN A 93 5.90 14.33 -6.06
N LYS A 94 6.45 14.49 -7.27
CA LYS A 94 7.64 15.29 -7.55
C LYS A 94 7.54 16.70 -6.98
N ARG A 95 6.35 17.31 -7.04
CA ARG A 95 6.09 18.66 -6.54
C ARG A 95 6.30 18.76 -5.03
N VAL A 96 5.59 17.94 -4.25
CA VAL A 96 5.70 17.95 -2.78
C VAL A 96 7.10 17.54 -2.34
N CYS A 97 7.72 16.59 -3.02
CA CYS A 97 9.09 16.25 -2.71
C CYS A 97 10.04 17.43 -2.98
N ALA A 98 9.96 18.08 -4.14
CA ALA A 98 10.86 19.19 -4.46
C ALA A 98 10.72 20.36 -3.46
N GLU A 99 9.50 20.69 -3.05
CA GLU A 99 9.22 21.76 -2.08
C GLU A 99 9.71 21.42 -0.66
N ARG A 100 9.69 20.13 -0.26
CA ARG A 100 9.94 19.71 1.12
C ARG A 100 11.19 18.85 1.31
N ILE A 101 12.00 18.61 0.27
CA ILE A 101 13.14 17.66 0.32
C ILE A 101 14.16 18.04 1.40
N GLN A 102 14.43 19.34 1.57
CA GLN A 102 15.40 19.80 2.56
C GLN A 102 14.91 19.51 3.99
N MET A 103 13.62 19.75 4.26
CA MET A 103 13.01 19.42 5.55
C MET A 103 13.12 17.91 5.84
N TYR A 104 12.93 17.05 4.84
CA TYR A 104 13.09 15.60 5.00
C TYR A 104 14.54 15.21 5.27
N CYS A 105 15.50 15.77 4.53
CA CYS A 105 16.93 15.58 4.76
C CYS A 105 17.35 15.95 6.20
N ASP A 106 16.90 17.12 6.67
CA ASP A 106 17.23 17.62 7.99
C ASP A 106 16.64 16.73 9.10
N ALA A 107 15.41 16.27 8.92
CA ALA A 107 14.75 15.35 9.85
C ALA A 107 15.47 13.98 9.93
N VAL A 108 15.91 13.45 8.79
CA VAL A 108 16.65 12.17 8.72
C VAL A 108 18.03 12.30 9.35
N HIS A 109 18.74 13.41 9.09
CA HIS A 109 20.02 13.70 9.72
C HIS A 109 19.88 13.87 11.23
N ALA A 110 18.82 14.54 11.70
CA ALA A 110 18.52 14.68 13.12
C ALA A 110 18.24 13.34 13.82
N CYS A 111 17.66 12.34 13.12
CA CYS A 111 17.54 10.96 13.63
C CYS A 111 18.87 10.17 13.58
N GLY A 112 19.99 10.77 13.16
CA GLY A 112 21.33 10.21 13.24
C GLY A 112 21.89 9.65 11.93
N ALA A 113 21.31 10.00 10.78
CA ALA A 113 21.87 9.60 9.49
C ALA A 113 23.24 10.28 9.26
N PRO A 114 24.25 9.55 8.75
CA PRO A 114 25.60 10.08 8.57
C PRO A 114 25.68 11.15 7.47
N MET A 115 24.78 11.10 6.50
CA MET A 115 24.72 12.01 5.36
C MET A 115 23.61 13.04 5.53
N LYS A 116 23.87 14.29 5.13
CA LYS A 116 22.93 15.42 5.23
C LYS A 116 21.97 15.55 4.06
N ASN A 117 22.12 14.72 3.02
CA ASN A 117 21.37 14.77 1.77
C ASN A 117 20.50 13.51 1.55
N VAL A 118 20.19 12.76 2.61
CA VAL A 118 19.32 11.58 2.56
C VAL A 118 17.94 11.96 3.08
N PHE A 119 16.91 11.84 2.24
CA PHE A 119 15.53 12.22 2.60
C PHE A 119 14.58 11.02 2.77
N GLY A 120 14.99 9.81 2.41
CA GLY A 120 14.10 8.64 2.39
C GLY A 120 14.83 7.31 2.53
N PHE A 121 14.05 6.27 2.82
CA PHE A 121 14.52 4.89 2.93
C PHE A 121 13.76 4.02 1.93
N ILE A 122 14.41 2.94 1.46
CA ILE A 122 13.75 1.95 0.62
C ILE A 122 12.87 1.10 1.55
N ASP A 123 11.55 1.29 1.49
CA ASP A 123 10.60 0.42 2.17
C ASP A 123 10.34 -0.84 1.33
N GLY A 124 11.31 -1.74 1.37
CA GLY A 124 11.22 -3.07 0.77
C GLY A 124 10.96 -4.14 1.82
N PRO A 125 10.40 -5.31 1.43
CA PRO A 125 10.37 -6.45 2.32
C PRO A 125 11.79 -6.71 2.84
N ARG A 126 11.91 -6.85 4.17
CA ARG A 126 13.18 -6.89 4.93
C ARG A 126 14.21 -7.90 4.40
N SER A 127 13.83 -8.80 3.50
CA SER A 127 14.69 -9.80 2.87
C SER A 127 15.63 -9.24 1.78
N LEU A 128 15.34 -8.10 1.13
CA LEU A 128 16.27 -7.54 0.13
C LEU A 128 17.41 -6.72 0.76
N CYS A 129 17.24 -6.23 1.98
CA CYS A 129 18.24 -5.43 2.70
C CYS A 129 18.91 -6.23 3.82
N ALA A 130 19.33 -7.46 3.54
CA ALA A 130 20.19 -8.24 4.43
C ALA A 130 21.68 -8.01 4.10
N GLY A 131 22.07 -6.75 3.91
CA GLY A 131 23.46 -6.31 3.99
C GLY A 131 23.68 -5.75 5.38
N GLN A 132 24.20 -6.56 6.31
CA GLN A 132 24.46 -6.18 7.68
C GLN A 132 25.46 -5.01 7.75
N VAL A 133 24.98 -3.78 7.92
CA VAL A 133 25.72 -2.80 8.71
C VAL A 133 25.19 -2.93 10.13
N ARG A 134 26.04 -3.44 11.04
CA ARG A 134 25.72 -3.52 12.47
C ARG A 134 25.34 -2.12 12.96
N ALA A 135 24.06 -1.89 13.20
CA ALA A 135 23.60 -0.68 13.86
C ALA A 135 24.13 -0.69 15.30
N PRO A 136 24.79 0.39 15.77
CA PRO A 136 25.07 0.54 17.18
C PRO A 136 23.75 0.73 17.95
N ALA A 137 23.78 0.31 19.20
CA ALA A 137 22.64 0.08 20.08
C ALA A 137 21.48 1.11 19.96
N ARG A 138 20.30 0.55 19.67
CA ARG A 138 18.95 0.94 20.12
C ARG A 138 18.83 2.37 20.69
N LYS A 139 18.51 3.33 19.81
CA LYS A 139 17.76 4.53 20.21
C LYS A 139 16.34 4.44 19.68
N ARG A 140 15.42 4.87 20.52
CA ARG A 140 13.96 4.75 20.43
C ARG A 140 13.49 5.08 19.02
N THR A 141 12.59 4.26 18.48
CA THR A 141 11.81 4.53 17.28
C THR A 141 11.49 6.02 17.14
N CYS A 142 12.00 6.69 16.10
CA CYS A 142 11.50 7.98 15.60
C CYS A 142 10.06 7.78 15.08
N ARG A 143 9.12 7.35 15.94
CA ARG A 143 7.69 7.20 15.63
C ARG A 143 6.87 8.43 16.03
N SER A 144 7.52 9.47 16.56
CA SER A 144 6.82 10.55 17.28
C SER A 144 7.00 11.96 16.73
N LYS A 145 7.49 12.17 15.51
CA LYS A 145 7.57 13.52 14.91
C LYS A 145 7.32 13.57 13.40
N PHE A 146 6.40 12.74 12.92
CA PHE A 146 5.75 12.99 11.63
C PHE A 146 4.25 13.06 11.90
N THR A 147 3.83 14.11 12.60
CA THR A 147 2.48 14.63 12.46
C THR A 147 2.56 15.66 11.35
N PRO A 148 2.28 15.31 10.08
CA PRO A 148 1.88 16.35 9.16
C PRO A 148 0.61 16.97 9.75
N ASP A 149 0.59 18.29 9.89
CA ASP A 149 -0.66 19.00 10.10
C ASP A 149 -1.65 18.52 9.03
N THR A 150 -2.71 17.87 9.48
CA THR A 150 -3.70 17.20 8.64
C THR A 150 -4.57 18.21 7.87
N SER A 151 -4.28 19.51 8.00
CA SER A 151 -4.91 20.60 7.28
C SER A 151 -4.29 20.92 5.91
N GLU A 152 -3.12 20.36 5.56
CA GLU A 152 -2.45 20.66 4.28
C GLU A 152 -2.43 19.51 3.26
N PHE A 153 -3.05 18.37 3.58
CA PHE A 153 -3.14 17.23 2.66
C PHE A 153 -4.25 17.37 1.60
N ILE A 154 -5.06 18.44 1.68
CA ILE A 154 -6.08 18.77 0.69
C ILE A 154 -5.84 20.21 0.22
N ALA A 155 -5.03 20.36 -0.83
CA ALA A 155 -5.04 21.49 -1.75
C ALA A 155 -4.48 21.06 -3.10
#